data_AF-A0A1H2XB92-F1
#
_entry.id   AF-A0A1H2XB92-F1
#
_cell.length_a   1.000
_cell.length_b   1.000
_cell.length_c   1.000
_cell.angle_alpha   90.00
_cell.angle_beta   90.00
_cell.angle_gamma   90.00
#
_symmetry.space_group_name_H-M   'P 1'
#
loop_
_entity.id
_entity.type
_entity.pdbx_description
1 polymer ?
#
loop_
_entity_poly.entity_id
_entity_poly.type
_entity_poly.pdbx_seq_one_letter_code
_entity_poly.pdbx_strand_id
1 'polypeptide(L)' 'MAILSCGHTQHLRHQPPWQLREWVLDPARRLAQLGRPFACGWCRIQQTEQSKDS' A
#
# COMPACT_ATOMS: atom_id res chain seq x y z
N MET A 1 -11.11 -0.33 -5.66
CA MET A 1 -11.28 -0.94 -4.33
C MET A 1 -10.76 -2.36 -4.41
N ALA A 2 -10.01 -2.84 -3.40
CA ALA A 2 -9.44 -4.18 -3.38
C ALA A 2 -9.58 -4.83 -1.99
N ILE A 3 -9.78 -6.15 -1.95
CA ILE A 3 -9.71 -6.96 -0.72
C ILE A 3 -8.27 -7.50 -0.63
N LEU A 4 -7.61 -7.27 0.51
CA LEU A 4 -6.25 -7.75 0.74
C LEU A 4 -6.25 -9.16 1.34
N SER A 5 -5.10 -9.83 1.34
CA SER A 5 -4.92 -11.17 1.92
C SER A 5 -5.26 -11.25 3.40
N CYS A 6 -5.21 -10.13 4.12
CA CYS A 6 -5.67 -10.02 5.51
C CYS A 6 -7.20 -9.87 5.66
N GLY A 7 -7.97 -9.95 4.57
CA GLY A 7 -9.44 -9.85 4.56
C GLY A 7 -10.00 -8.41 4.56
N HIS A 8 -9.19 -7.41 4.88
CA HIS A 8 -9.63 -6.01 4.89
C HIS A 8 -9.80 -5.44 3.47
N THR A 9 -10.76 -4.52 3.33
CA THR A 9 -10.94 -3.72 2.12
C THR A 9 -10.06 -2.47 2.18
N GLN A 10 -9.42 -2.15 1.05
CA GLN A 10 -8.67 -0.91 0.91
C GLN A 10 -9.08 -0.16 -0.36
N HIS A 11 -9.45 1.10 -0.16
CA HIS A 11 -9.60 2.04 -1.26
C HIS A 11 -8.22 2.47 -1.72
N LEU A 12 -7.72 1.81 -2.76
CA LEU A 12 -6.67 2.34 -3.61
C LEU A 12 -7.25 3.54 -4.34
N ARG A 13 -7.00 4.75 -3.84
CA ARG A 13 -7.32 5.94 -4.63
C ARG A 13 -6.37 5.97 -5.82
N HIS A 14 -6.93 6.04 -7.01
CA HIS A 14 -6.24 6.58 -8.18
C HIS A 14 -6.35 8.12 -8.23
N GLN A 15 -6.74 8.79 -7.12
CA GLN A 15 -7.03 10.22 -7.12
C GLN A 15 -5.74 11.06 -7.04
N PRO A 16 -5.62 12.11 -7.89
CA PRO A 16 -4.42 12.90 -8.09
C PRO A 16 -4.15 13.76 -6.84
N PRO A 17 -2.87 14.01 -6.52
CA PRO A 17 -2.06 14.87 -7.37
C PRO A 17 -1.29 14.05 -8.41
N TRP A 18 -0.86 14.72 -9.48
CA TRP A 18 0.23 14.23 -10.30
C TRP A 18 1.45 14.03 -9.41
N GLN A 19 1.62 12.82 -8.88
CA GLN A 19 2.79 12.45 -8.13
C GLN A 19 3.85 12.01 -9.13
N LEU A 20 4.95 12.74 -9.17
CA LEU A 20 6.12 12.28 -9.90
C LEU A 20 6.61 10.99 -9.26
N ARG A 21 6.48 9.89 -9.99
CA ARG A 21 7.06 8.61 -9.62
C ARG A 21 8.19 8.33 -10.59
N GLU A 22 9.39 8.75 -10.22
CA GLU A 22 10.59 8.63 -11.07
C GLU A 22 10.82 7.19 -11.54
N TRP A 23 10.46 6.21 -10.71
CA TRP A 23 10.59 4.79 -11.05
C TRP A 23 9.71 4.36 -12.22
N VAL A 24 8.67 5.13 -12.60
CA VAL A 24 7.78 4.81 -13.73
C VAL A 24 8.49 5.00 -15.07
N LEU A 25 9.42 5.97 -15.15
CA LEU A 25 10.10 6.33 -16.41
C LEU A 25 11.18 5.32 -16.81
N ASP A 26 11.77 4.62 -15.85
CA ASP A 26 12.81 3.60 -16.09
C ASP A 26 12.18 2.19 -16.12
N PRO A 27 12.29 1.44 -17.24
CA PRO A 27 11.76 0.08 -17.35
C PRO A 27 12.27 -0.89 -16.27
N ALA A 28 13.55 -0.81 -15.90
CA ALA A 28 14.13 -1.67 -14.87
C ALA A 28 13.53 -1.36 -13.49
N ARG A 29 13.37 -0.07 -13.18
CA ARG A 29 12.73 0.35 -11.92
C ARG A 29 11.24 0.01 -11.88
N ARG A 30 10.53 0.05 -13.01
CA ARG A 30 9.14 -0.43 -13.11
C ARG A 30 9.03 -1.91 -12.81
N LEU A 31 9.87 -2.74 -13.44
CA LEU A 31 9.89 -4.19 -13.20
C LEU A 31 10.17 -4.49 -11.73
N ALA A 32 11.06 -3.74 -11.09
CA ALA A 32 11.36 -3.88 -9.67
C ALA A 32 10.18 -3.54 -8.72
N GLN A 33 9.13 -2.84 -9.19
CA GLN A 33 7.93 -2.60 -8.37
C GLN A 33 6.90 -3.74 -8.44
N LEU A 34 7.02 -4.66 -9.40
CA LEU A 34 6.09 -5.78 -9.53
C LEU A 34 6.27 -6.78 -8.38
N GLY A 35 5.17 -7.42 -7.96
CA GLY A 35 5.18 -8.43 -6.90
C GLY A 35 5.42 -7.92 -5.48
N ARG A 36 5.61 -6.61 -5.29
CA ARG A 36 5.81 -6.04 -3.95
C ARG A 36 4.49 -6.08 -3.15
N PRO A 37 4.55 -6.41 -1.85
CA PRO A 37 3.35 -6.50 -1.01
C PRO A 37 2.72 -5.12 -0.82
N PHE A 38 1.38 -5.09 -0.73
CA PHE A 38 0.63 -3.89 -0.40
C PHE A 38 0.34 -3.85 1.11
N ALA A 39 0.73 -2.78 1.79
CA ALA A 39 0.53 -2.64 3.23
C ALA A 39 -0.94 -2.30 3.56
N CYS A 40 -1.56 -3.11 4.42
CA CYS A 40 -2.92 -2.87 4.88
C CYS A 40 -2.96 -1.76 5.94
N GLY A 41 -3.70 -0.68 5.66
CA GLY A 41 -3.88 0.44 6.59
C GLY A 41 -4.58 0.04 7.89
N TRP A 42 -5.54 -0.88 7.81
CA TRP A 42 -6.31 -1.37 8.97
C TRP A 42 -5.45 -2.22 9.91
N CYS A 43 -4.67 -3.16 9.37
CA CYS A 43 -3.75 -3.97 10.19
C CYS A 43 -2.75 -3.09 10.96
N ARG A 44 -2.26 -2.01 10.33
CA ARG A 44 -1.37 -1.06 10.99
C ARG A 44 -2.06 -0.35 12.16
N ILE A 45 -3.32 0.07 12.00
CA ILE A 45 -4.09 0.70 13.09
C ILE A 45 -4.26 -0.29 14.25
N GLN A 46 -4.70 -1.52 13.97
CA GLN A 46 -4.89 -2.56 14.99
C GLN A 46 -3.61 -2.84 15.79
N GLN A 47 -2.46 -2.90 15.11
CA GLN A 47 -1.16 -3.09 15.78
C GLN A 47 -0.81 -1.93 16.72
N THR A 48 -1.09 -0.68 16.31
CA THR A 48 -0.83 0.50 17.15
C THR A 48 -1.74 0.57 18.38
N GLU A 49 -2.93 -0.01 18.30
CA GLU A 49 -3.88 -0.08 19.40
C GLU A 49 -3.46 -1.18 20.39
N GLN A 50 -3.07 -2.36 19.90
CA GLN A 50 -2.59 -3.47 20.73
C GLN A 50 -1.35 -3.09 21.56
N SER A 51 -0.42 -2.31 20.98
CA SER A 51 0.81 -1.90 21.67
C SER A 51 0.61 -0.89 22.80
N LYS A 52 -0.54 -0.21 22.85
CA LYS A 52 -0.84 0.76 23.92
C LYS A 52 -1.45 0.09 25.16
N ASP A 53 -1.91 -1.15 25.01
CA ASP A 53 -2.52 -1.98 26.04
C ASP A 53 -1.52 -2.99 26.62
N SER A 54 -0.21 -2.71 26.48
CA SER A 54 0.90 -3.54 26.97
C SER A 54 1.92 -2.68 27.71
#